data_AF-A0AAW8R102-F1
#
_entry.id   AF-A0AAW8R102-F1
#
_cell.length_a   1.000
_cell.length_b   1.000
_cell.length_c   1.000
_cell.angle_alpha   90.00
_cell.angle_beta   90.00
_cell.angle_gamma   90.00
#
_symmetry.space_group_name_H-M   'P 1'
#
loop_
_entity.id
_entity.type
_entity.pdbx_description
1 polymer ?
#
loop_
_entity_poly.entity_id
_entity_poly.type
_entity_poly.pdbx_seq_one_letter_code
_entity_poly.pdbx_strand_id
1 'polypeptide(L)' 'MKDAELERGIIPAGTRIKLFEGCVTLVENVVVNADQEWIDKAILDQEDYFNGVGVTSEPKL' A
#
# COMPACT_ATOMS: atom_id res chain seq x y z
N MET A 1 -27.37 -4.92 15.93
CA MET A 1 -25.99 -5.33 15.62
C MET A 1 -25.10 -4.17 16.02
N LYS A 2 -24.11 -4.38 16.88
CA LYS A 2 -23.08 -3.34 17.11
C LYS A 2 -22.33 -3.25 15.79
N ASP A 3 -22.43 -2.12 15.11
CA ASP A 3 -21.47 -1.77 14.07
C ASP A 3 -20.10 -1.92 14.73
N ALA A 4 -19.37 -2.97 14.36
CA ALA A 4 -17.95 -3.03 14.67
C ALA A 4 -17.41 -1.74 14.06
N GLU A 5 -16.84 -0.85 14.87
CA GLU A 5 -16.07 0.28 14.39
C GLU A 5 -14.97 -0.33 13.52
N LEU A 6 -15.25 -0.50 12.22
CA LEU A 6 -14.30 -0.96 11.23
C LEU A 6 -13.14 0.01 11.38
N GLU A 7 -12.00 -0.46 11.86
CA GLU A 7 -10.82 0.39 11.98
C GLU A 7 -10.55 0.94 10.57
N ARG A 8 -10.66 2.27 10.47
CA ARG A 8 -10.46 2.97 9.22
C ARG A 8 -9.07 3.53 9.24
N GLY A 9 -8.14 2.84 8.60
CA GLY A 9 -6.82 3.38 8.41
C GLY A 9 -6.78 4.41 7.28
N ILE A 10 -5.66 5.14 7.21
CA ILE A 10 -5.44 6.25 6.30
C ILE A 10 -4.21 5.96 5.44
N ILE A 11 -4.37 6.07 4.12
CA ILE A 11 -3.26 6.13 3.18
C ILE A 11 -2.91 7.61 2.95
N PRO A 12 -1.67 8.05 3.20
CA PRO A 12 -1.31 9.44 3.05
C PRO A 12 -1.23 9.89 1.59
N ALA A 13 -1.42 11.20 1.38
CA ALA A 13 -1.16 11.84 0.10
C ALA A 13 0.31 11.62 -0.33
N GLY A 14 0.54 11.47 -1.63
CA GLY A 14 1.86 11.17 -2.19
C GLY A 14 2.19 9.67 -2.25
N THR A 15 1.43 8.80 -1.58
CA THR A 15 1.58 7.35 -1.74
C THR A 15 1.33 6.96 -3.20
N ARG A 16 2.22 6.14 -3.75
CA ARG A 16 2.10 5.58 -5.09
C ARG A 16 1.47 4.19 -4.99
N ILE A 17 0.40 3.94 -5.72
CA ILE A 17 -0.26 2.62 -5.73
C ILE A 17 -0.09 2.02 -7.11
N LYS A 18 0.40 0.78 -7.17
CA LYS A 18 0.49 0.01 -8.41
C LYS A 18 -0.85 -0.68 -8.68
N LEU A 19 -1.43 -0.43 -9.85
CA LEU A 19 -2.64 -1.07 -10.35
C LEU A 19 -2.28 -1.87 -11.60
N PHE A 20 -1.98 -3.17 -11.43
CA PHE A 20 -1.46 -4.02 -12.51
C PHE A 20 -0.23 -3.41 -13.20
N GLU A 21 -0.35 -3.00 -14.47
CA GLU A 21 0.71 -2.36 -15.25
C GLU A 21 0.77 -0.83 -15.06
N GLY A 22 -0.26 -0.24 -14.46
CA GLY A 22 -0.34 1.19 -14.19
C GLY A 22 0.12 1.55 -12.78
N CYS A 23 0.44 2.83 -12.57
CA CYS A 23 0.63 3.38 -11.23
C CYS A 23 -0.16 4.68 -11.09
N VAL A 24 -0.69 4.89 -9.89
CA VAL A 24 -1.37 6.13 -9.51
C VAL A 24 -0.66 6.74 -8.31
N THR A 25 -0.69 8.06 -8.20
CA THR A 25 -0.22 8.77 -7.00
C THR A 25 -1.43 9.42 -6.35
N LEU A 26 -1.62 9.19 -5.05
CA LEU A 26 -2.70 9.84 -4.30
C LEU A 26 -2.40 11.32 -4.16
N VAL A 27 -3.37 12.17 -4.49
CA VAL A 27 -3.26 13.63 -4.38
C VAL A 27 -3.70 14.15 -3.01
N GLU A 28 -4.45 13.36 -2.27
CA GLU A 28 -4.95 13.65 -0.91
C GLU A 28 -4.96 12.37 -0.07
N ASN A 29 -5.13 12.52 1.25
CA ASN A 29 -5.24 11.37 2.15
C ASN A 29 -6.53 10.59 1.86
N VAL A 30 -6.43 9.27 1.79
CA VAL A 30 -7.58 8.39 1.53
C VAL A 30 -7.86 7.53 2.75
N VAL A 31 -9.10 7.56 3.21
CA VAL A 31 -9.59 6.68 4.27
C VAL A 31 -10.00 5.34 3.65
N VAL A 32 -9.50 4.24 4.19
CA VAL A 32 -9.83 2.89 3.72
C VAL A 32 -10.39 2.05 4.86
N ASN A 33 -11.23 1.08 4.52
CA ASN A 33 -11.81 0.15 5.50
C ASN A 33 -10.84 -1.02 5.72
N ALA A 34 -9.69 -0.72 6.32
CA ALA A 34 -8.68 -1.69 6.70
C ALA A 34 -7.89 -1.15 7.90
N ASP A 35 -7.41 -2.06 8.75
CA ASP A 35 -6.58 -1.70 9.90
C ASP A 35 -5.29 -1.02 9.43
N GLN A 36 -4.82 -0.04 10.22
CA GLN A 36 -3.66 0.76 9.86
C GLN A 36 -2.39 -0.10 9.66
N GLU A 37 -2.23 -1.20 10.40
CA GLU A 37 -1.09 -2.11 10.25
C GLU A 37 -0.99 -2.70 8.83
N TRP A 38 -2.13 -3.08 8.24
CA TRP A 38 -2.16 -3.60 6.87
C TRP A 38 -1.86 -2.53 5.83
N ILE A 39 -2.26 -1.29 6.10
CA ILE A 39 -1.93 -0.14 5.25
C ILE A 39 -0.45 0.17 5.31
N ASP A 40 0.12 0.24 6.51
CA ASP A 40 1.53 0.54 6.72
C ASP A 40 2.41 -0.52 6.04
N LYS A 41 2.02 -1.79 6.14
CA LYS A 41 2.67 -2.88 5.40
C LYS A 41 2.56 -2.69 3.88
N ALA A 42 1.39 -2.36 3.35
CA ALA A 42 1.21 -2.15 1.91
C ALA A 42 2.03 -0.97 1.37
N ILE A 43 2.18 0.10 2.16
CA ILE A 43 3.05 1.24 1.83
C ILE A 43 4.51 0.81 1.83
N LEU A 44 4.94 0.07 2.85
CA LEU A 44 6.32 -0.44 2.93
C LEU A 44 6.65 -1.37 1.75
N ASP A 45 5.80 -2.34 1.45
CA ASP A 45 5.99 -3.27 0.32
C ASP A 45 6.10 -2.50 -1.01
N GLN A 46 5.35 -1.41 -1.15
CA GLN A 46 5.41 -0.54 -2.30
C GLN A 46 6.73 0.24 -2.36
N GLU A 47 7.15 0.88 -1.26
CA GLU A 47 8.44 1.56 -1.18
C GLU A 47 9.60 0.61 -1.50
N ASP A 48 9.59 -0.59 -0.93
CA ASP A 48 10.59 -1.62 -1.18
C ASP A 48 10.64 -2.01 -2.66
N TYR A 49 9.49 -2.21 -3.31
CA TYR A 49 9.42 -2.49 -4.75
C TYR A 49 10.06 -1.37 -5.59
N PHE A 50 9.75 -0.10 -5.31
CA PHE A 50 10.31 1.03 -6.07
C PHE A 50 11.78 1.31 -5.73
N ASN A 51 12.21 1.00 -4.52
CA ASN A 51 13.60 1.13 -4.08
C ASN A 51 14.45 -0.09 -4.46
N GLY A 52 13.85 -1.15 -5.02
CA GLY A 52 14.54 -2.39 -5.40
C GLY A 52 14.97 -3.24 -4.21
N VAL A 53 14.38 -3.02 -3.04
CA VAL A 53 14.62 -3.80 -1.81
C VAL A 53 13.80 -5.08 -1.90
N GLY A 54 14.44 -6.24 -1.71
CA GLY A 54 13.76 -7.55 -1.73
C GLY A 54 13.55 -8.21 -3.10
N VAL A 55 14.00 -7.60 -4.20
CA VAL A 55 14.03 -8.27 -5.52
C VAL A 55 15.31 -9.10 -5.66
N THR A 56 15.40 -10.23 -4.94
CA THR A 56 16.36 -11.29 -5.32
C THR A 56 15.84 -11.98 -6.56
N SER A 57 16.02 -11.34 -7.71
CA SER A 57 15.99 -12.03 -8.99
C SER A 57 17.25 -12.91 -9.06
N GLU A 58 17.12 -14.20 -8.75
CA GLU A 58 17.83 -15.17 -9.57
C GLU A 58 16.92 -15.48 -10.77
N PRO A 59 17.30 -15.08 -11.99
CA PRO A 59 16.63 -15.59 -13.17
C PRO A 59 16.98 -17.08 -13.26
N LYS A 60 15.98 -17.96 -13.10
CA LYS A 60 16.12 -19.34 -13.55
C LYS A 60 16.15 -19.32 -15.09
N LEU A 61 17.36 -19.37 -15.64
CA LEU A 61 17.64 -19.82 -17.00
C LEU A 61 17.22 -21.29 -17.16
#